data_AF-A0AAD5RW63-F1
#
_entry.id   AF-A0AAD5RW63-F1
#
_cell.length_a   1.000
_cell.length_b   1.000
_cell.length_c   1.000
_cell.angle_alpha   90.00
_cell.angle_beta   90.00
_cell.angle_gamma   90.00
#
_symmetry.space_group_name_H-M   'P 1'
#
loop_
_entity.id
_entity.type
_entity.pdbx_description
1 polymer ?
#
loop_
_entity_poly.entity_id
_entity_poly.type
_entity_poly.pdbx_seq_one_letter_code
_entity_poly.pdbx_strand_id
1 'polypeptide(L)'
;MMGLKRLDQAFLYLRQGIAQMQPMGIHDPKIWEEDVDGKERRRRSFLYWELFVHERFLAIVSSYPAVLSPFLGGMSQPGPSIPHHVHAGFCRVIKLFSLIDEKFLAQWLKTSHHHLIGASWIAGRQRLLDEDEAAHAVESPSVLSTAAFMKADMQLSIQVVGLSSLQHAGLFVTRLWLRTVVWQLAMSRCLLSSSDTVPEALSRAFPIKRVLKQLRRIVEPRDAMWDMRESIALHGSGICRSCSKS
;
A
#
# COMPACT_ATOMS: atom_id res chain seq x y z
N MET A 1 -11.59 19.08 15.68
CA MET A 1 -10.55 18.58 16.63
C MET A 1 -10.75 17.14 17.13
N MET A 2 -11.84 16.44 16.80
CA MET A 2 -12.14 15.09 17.34
C MET A 2 -11.46 13.92 16.57
N GLY A 3 -11.04 14.14 15.32
CA GLY A 3 -10.33 13.14 14.51
C GLY A 3 -8.87 12.91 14.94
N LEU A 4 -8.18 13.96 15.38
CA LEU A 4 -6.79 13.88 15.85
C LEU A 4 -6.67 12.99 17.09
N LYS A 5 -7.55 13.15 18.09
CA LYS A 5 -7.56 12.32 19.30
C LYS A 5 -7.65 10.81 19.02
N ARG A 6 -8.37 10.41 17.96
CA ARG A 6 -8.49 9.01 17.56
C ARG A 6 -7.19 8.48 16.94
N LEU A 7 -6.48 9.32 16.20
CA LEU A 7 -5.19 8.97 15.58
C LEU A 7 -4.07 8.89 16.64
N ASP A 8 -4.13 9.75 17.66
CA ASP A 8 -3.19 9.70 18.80
C ASP A 8 -3.36 8.38 19.58
N GLN A 9 -4.60 7.99 19.86
CA GLN A 9 -4.90 6.69 20.47
C GLN A 9 -4.46 5.52 19.58
N ALA A 10 -4.74 5.58 18.28
CA ALA A 10 -4.31 4.55 17.33
C ALA A 10 -2.78 4.42 17.30
N PHE A 11 -2.05 5.53 17.35
CA PHE A 11 -0.60 5.54 17.45
C PHE A 11 -0.10 4.89 18.74
N LEU A 12 -0.71 5.18 19.89
CA LEU A 12 -0.32 4.56 21.17
C LEU A 12 -0.52 3.04 21.14
N TYR A 13 -1.68 2.57 20.67
CA TYR A 13 -1.93 1.13 20.54
C TYR A 13 -0.98 0.46 19.55
N LEU A 14 -0.69 1.11 18.42
CA LEU A 14 0.29 0.60 17.46
C LEU A 14 1.68 0.48 18.09
N ARG A 15 2.12 1.51 18.82
CA ARG A 15 3.41 1.49 19.52
C ARG A 15 3.50 0.39 20.56
N GLN A 16 2.42 0.19 21.31
CA GLN A 16 2.33 -0.91 22.26
C GLN A 16 2.42 -2.28 21.57
N GLY A 17 1.72 -2.47 20.45
CA GLY A 17 1.78 -3.70 19.66
C GLY A 17 3.19 -3.98 19.11
N ILE A 18 3.86 -2.95 18.58
CA ILE A 18 5.27 -3.05 18.13
C ILE A 18 6.18 -3.45 19.29
N ALA A 19 6.05 -2.80 20.45
CA ALA A 19 6.87 -3.10 21.62
C ALA A 19 6.64 -4.54 22.12
N GLN A 20 5.41 -5.05 22.10
CA GLN A 20 5.09 -6.43 22.47
C GLN A 20 5.63 -7.46 21.48
N MET A 21 5.77 -7.08 20.21
CA MET A 21 6.28 -7.95 19.16
C MET A 21 7.81 -8.08 19.18
N GLN A 22 8.54 -7.04 19.60
CA GLN A 22 10.01 -7.04 19.69
C GLN A 22 10.62 -8.23 20.48
N PRO A 23 10.14 -8.59 21.69
CA PRO A 23 10.68 -9.74 22.43
C PRO A 23 10.34 -11.09 21.80
N MET A 24 9.46 -11.14 20.80
CA MET A 24 9.15 -12.38 20.09
C MET A 24 10.29 -12.84 19.15
N GLY A 25 11.39 -12.07 19.05
CA GLY A 25 12.63 -12.51 18.42
C GLY A 25 12.45 -12.97 16.97
N ILE A 26 11.57 -12.32 16.21
CA ILE A 26 11.25 -12.71 14.82
C ILE A 26 12.50 -12.74 13.93
N HIS A 27 13.53 -11.96 14.29
CA HIS A 27 14.82 -11.86 13.63
C HIS A 27 15.81 -12.97 13.98
N ASP A 28 15.59 -13.76 15.03
CA ASP A 28 16.51 -14.80 15.45
C ASP A 28 16.14 -16.13 14.79
N PRO A 29 16.92 -16.64 13.82
CA PRO A 29 16.66 -17.92 13.19
C PRO A 29 16.63 -19.08 14.19
N LYS A 30 17.33 -18.97 15.32
CA LYS A 30 17.41 -20.02 16.35
C LYS A 30 16.08 -20.24 17.06
N ILE A 31 15.27 -19.20 17.20
CA ILE A 31 13.93 -19.28 17.81
C ILE A 31 12.98 -20.16 16.99
N TRP A 32 13.31 -20.38 15.72
CA TRP A 32 12.47 -21.14 14.78
C TRP A 32 12.93 -22.57 14.58
N GLU A 33 14.03 -23.01 15.20
CA GLU A 33 14.52 -24.38 15.09
C GLU A 33 13.49 -25.41 15.60
N GLU A 34 12.67 -25.02 16.58
CA GLU A 34 11.60 -25.84 17.16
C GLU A 34 10.24 -25.70 16.43
N ASP A 35 10.05 -24.69 15.57
CA ASP A 35 8.82 -24.48 14.80
C ASP A 35 8.85 -25.27 13.49
N VAL A 36 8.85 -26.60 13.62
CA VAL A 36 8.98 -27.55 12.51
C VAL A 36 7.96 -27.30 11.39
N ASP A 37 6.74 -26.90 11.75
CA ASP A 37 5.65 -26.61 10.81
C ASP A 37 5.68 -25.16 10.27
N GLY A 38 6.57 -24.31 10.77
CA GLY A 38 6.69 -22.89 10.41
C GLY A 38 5.43 -22.08 10.70
N LYS A 39 4.55 -22.57 11.59
CA LYS A 39 3.22 -22.01 11.84
C LYS A 39 3.32 -20.74 12.67
N GLU A 40 4.18 -20.76 13.68
CA GLU A 40 4.39 -19.62 14.55
C GLU A 40 5.16 -18.53 13.82
N ARG A 41 6.18 -18.89 13.04
CA ARG A 41 6.91 -17.97 12.15
C ARG A 41 5.97 -17.25 11.20
N ARG A 42 5.01 -17.97 10.61
CA ARG A 42 4.00 -17.39 9.69
C ARG A 42 3.09 -16.40 10.40
N ARG A 43 2.62 -16.73 11.60
CA ARG A 43 1.76 -15.83 12.42
C ARG A 43 2.51 -14.55 12.80
N ARG A 44 3.75 -14.68 13.27
CA ARG A 44 4.56 -13.52 13.67
C ARG A 44 4.94 -12.65 12.48
N SER A 45 5.24 -13.26 11.33
CA SER A 45 5.44 -12.54 10.07
C SER A 45 4.19 -11.77 9.67
N PHE A 46 3.01 -12.39 9.75
CA PHE A 46 1.75 -11.71 9.42
C PHE A 46 1.50 -10.51 10.34
N LEU A 47 1.65 -10.70 11.65
CA LEU A 47 1.53 -9.64 12.64
C LEU A 47 2.51 -8.50 12.38
N TYR A 48 3.77 -8.82 12.08
CA TYR A 48 4.78 -7.82 11.73
C TYR A 48 4.34 -6.96 10.56
N TRP A 49 3.90 -7.59 9.47
CA TRP A 49 3.51 -6.90 8.26
C TRP A 49 2.24 -6.06 8.44
N GLU A 50 1.31 -6.51 9.28
CA GLU A 50 0.12 -5.74 9.65
C GLU A 50 0.51 -4.47 10.42
N LEU A 51 1.35 -4.60 11.46
CA LEU A 51 1.89 -3.47 12.21
C LEU A 51 2.68 -2.51 11.30
N PHE A 52 3.47 -3.06 10.37
CA PHE A 52 4.24 -2.28 9.40
C PHE A 52 3.32 -1.42 8.51
N VAL A 53 2.28 -2.00 7.92
CA VAL A 53 1.34 -1.26 7.05
C VAL A 53 0.68 -0.12 7.84
N HIS A 54 0.21 -0.40 9.05
CA HIS A 54 -0.41 0.62 9.91
C HIS A 54 0.57 1.71 10.34
N GLU A 55 1.82 1.36 10.62
CA GLU A 55 2.85 2.33 10.95
C GLU A 55 3.12 3.28 9.78
N ARG A 56 3.31 2.76 8.58
CA ARG A 56 3.53 3.57 7.38
C ARG A 56 2.33 4.47 7.08
N PHE A 57 1.11 3.96 7.27
CA PHE A 57 -0.10 4.78 7.13
C PHE A 57 -0.11 5.97 8.11
N LEU A 58 0.12 5.70 9.41
CA LEU A 58 0.13 6.76 10.43
C LEU A 58 1.30 7.75 10.24
N ALA A 59 2.44 7.28 9.76
CA ALA A 59 3.58 8.14 9.44
C ALA A 59 3.26 9.13 8.32
N ILE A 60 2.52 8.71 7.29
CA ILE A 60 2.10 9.61 6.22
C ILE A 60 0.98 10.55 6.66
N VAL A 61 -0.06 10.03 7.31
CA VAL A 61 -1.28 10.80 7.61
C VAL A 61 -1.09 11.76 8.78
N SER A 62 -0.29 11.39 9.78
CA SER A 62 -0.15 12.15 11.05
C SER A 62 1.29 12.53 11.38
N SER A 63 2.23 12.29 10.46
CA SER A 63 3.66 12.58 10.67
C SER A 63 4.28 11.89 11.89
N TYR A 64 3.72 10.75 12.29
CA TYR A 64 4.32 9.93 13.34
C TYR A 64 5.62 9.27 12.84
N PRO A 65 6.64 9.09 13.71
CA PRO A 65 7.86 8.40 13.31
C PRO A 65 7.55 6.93 12.97
N ALA A 66 8.39 6.29 12.16
CA ALA A 66 8.33 4.85 11.92
C ALA A 66 9.59 4.18 12.46
N VAL A 67 9.46 2.97 12.99
CA VAL A 67 10.57 2.20 13.59
C VAL A 67 10.71 0.80 13.01
N LEU A 68 9.68 0.26 12.35
CA LEU A 68 9.74 -1.07 11.74
C LEU A 68 10.42 -1.01 10.38
N SER A 69 11.42 -1.84 10.12
CA SER A 69 12.07 -1.92 8.81
C SER A 69 11.34 -2.90 7.86
N PRO A 70 11.37 -2.71 6.54
CA PRO A 70 10.74 -3.66 5.61
C PRO A 70 11.48 -5.01 5.54
N PHE A 71 12.67 -5.13 6.16
CA PHE A 71 13.50 -6.32 6.05
C PHE A 71 13.22 -7.34 7.16
N LEU A 72 12.24 -8.21 6.91
CA LEU A 72 12.02 -9.41 7.72
C LEU A 72 11.56 -10.57 6.85
N GLY A 73 12.45 -11.56 6.64
CA GLY A 73 12.15 -12.95 6.25
C GLY A 73 11.40 -13.20 4.93
N GLY A 74 11.04 -12.16 4.18
CA GLY A 74 10.15 -12.25 3.02
C GLY A 74 8.68 -12.44 3.41
N MET A 75 7.79 -12.41 2.41
CA MET A 75 6.38 -12.73 2.63
C MET A 75 6.26 -14.23 2.90
N SER A 76 5.81 -14.60 4.11
CA SER A 76 5.55 -16.01 4.46
C SER A 76 4.44 -16.60 3.58
N GLN A 77 4.50 -17.90 3.28
CA GLN A 77 3.47 -18.64 2.53
C GLN A 77 2.10 -18.61 3.24
N PRO A 78 0.97 -18.69 2.53
CA PRO A 78 -0.36 -18.67 3.13
C PRO A 78 -0.58 -19.85 4.08
N GLY A 79 -1.19 -19.60 5.25
CA GLY A 79 -1.67 -20.63 6.18
C GLY A 79 -2.69 -21.56 5.52
N PRO A 80 -2.84 -22.84 5.95
CA PRO A 80 -3.91 -23.70 5.45
C PRO A 80 -5.32 -23.14 5.75
N SER A 81 -5.43 -22.26 6.74
CA SER A 81 -6.68 -21.61 7.14
C SER A 81 -6.96 -20.27 6.45
N ILE A 82 -6.01 -19.73 5.67
CA ILE A 82 -6.14 -18.41 5.03
C ILE A 82 -6.44 -18.63 3.55
N PRO A 83 -7.59 -18.15 3.02
CA PRO A 83 -7.87 -18.25 1.61
C PRO A 83 -6.77 -17.57 0.78
N HIS A 84 -6.35 -18.21 -0.31
CA HIS A 84 -5.24 -17.73 -1.13
C HIS A 84 -5.43 -16.29 -1.64
N HIS A 85 -6.66 -15.88 -1.98
CA HIS A 85 -6.95 -14.51 -2.41
C HIS A 85 -6.78 -13.48 -1.28
N VAL A 86 -7.03 -13.86 -0.02
CA VAL A 86 -6.82 -13.00 1.15
C VAL A 86 -5.34 -12.73 1.34
N HIS A 87 -4.54 -13.80 1.30
CA HIS A 87 -3.08 -13.70 1.41
C HIS A 87 -2.47 -12.92 0.24
N ALA A 88 -2.87 -13.20 -1.00
CA ALA A 88 -2.41 -12.48 -2.18
C ALA A 88 -2.75 -10.98 -2.12
N GLY A 89 -3.96 -10.63 -1.67
CA GLY A 89 -4.37 -9.25 -1.44
C GLY A 89 -3.51 -8.56 -0.39
N PHE A 90 -3.26 -9.22 0.75
CA PHE A 90 -2.40 -8.71 1.81
C PHE A 90 -0.96 -8.50 1.34
N CYS A 91 -0.39 -9.45 0.60
CA CYS A 91 0.93 -9.33 -0.02
C CYS A 91 1.04 -8.11 -0.94
N ARG A 92 0.00 -7.81 -1.73
CA ARG A 92 -0.05 -6.61 -2.59
C ARG A 92 -0.11 -5.33 -1.76
N VAL A 93 -0.90 -5.31 -0.68
CA VAL A 93 -0.91 -4.16 0.26
C VAL A 93 0.49 -3.94 0.86
N ILE A 94 1.16 -4.99 1.31
CA ILE A 94 2.54 -4.90 1.83
C ILE A 94 3.48 -4.31 0.77
N LYS A 95 3.43 -4.80 -0.47
CA LYS A 95 4.26 -4.28 -1.57
C LYS A 95 4.05 -2.78 -1.78
N LEU A 96 2.80 -2.34 -1.80
CA LEU A 96 2.44 -0.92 -1.94
C LEU A 96 2.98 -0.07 -0.79
N PHE A 97 2.77 -0.49 0.46
CA PHE A 97 3.25 0.26 1.63
C PHE A 97 4.77 0.19 1.81
N SER A 98 5.44 -0.83 1.25
CA SER A 98 6.91 -0.92 1.21
C SER A 98 7.55 0.13 0.29
N LEU A 99 6.77 0.81 -0.57
CA LEU A 99 7.24 1.98 -1.32
C LEU A 99 7.51 3.18 -0.41
N ILE A 100 6.89 3.23 0.77
CA ILE A 100 7.13 4.22 1.83
C ILE A 100 8.32 3.73 2.66
N ASP A 101 9.52 3.76 2.06
CA ASP A 101 10.75 3.33 2.72
C ASP A 101 11.32 4.39 3.68
N GLU A 102 12.43 4.04 4.35
CA GLU A 102 13.12 4.94 5.29
C GLU A 102 13.56 6.25 4.61
N LYS A 103 14.03 6.16 3.36
CA LYS A 103 14.38 7.35 2.57
C LYS A 103 13.16 8.22 2.28
N PHE A 104 12.03 7.62 1.90
CA PHE A 104 10.77 8.34 1.72
C PHE A 104 10.39 9.07 3.01
N LEU A 105 10.34 8.34 4.14
CA LEU A 105 9.91 8.90 5.42
C LEU A 105 10.85 9.99 5.93
N ALA A 106 12.17 9.82 5.79
CA ALA A 106 13.13 10.82 6.23
C ALA A 106 12.91 12.17 5.51
N GLN A 107 12.50 12.10 4.25
CA GLN A 107 12.25 13.26 3.41
C GLN A 107 10.85 13.84 3.62
N TRP A 108 9.86 12.99 3.92
CA TRP A 108 8.48 13.36 4.27
C TRP A 108 8.40 14.06 5.63
N LEU A 109 9.02 13.45 6.66
CA LEU A 109 9.06 13.95 8.04
C LEU A 109 10.10 15.06 8.23
N LYS A 110 10.87 15.39 7.19
CA LYS A 110 11.94 16.41 7.21
C LYS A 110 13.01 16.14 8.27
N THR A 111 13.29 14.87 8.55
CA THR A 111 14.30 14.46 9.54
C THR A 111 15.70 14.34 8.96
N SER A 112 15.85 14.33 7.63
CA SER A 112 17.16 14.31 6.96
C SER A 112 17.24 15.30 5.80
N HIS A 113 18.28 16.13 5.82
CA HIS A 113 18.63 17.06 4.74
C HIS A 113 19.70 16.52 3.80
N HIS A 114 20.36 15.39 4.14
CA HIS A 114 21.55 14.90 3.44
C HIS A 114 21.25 14.13 2.15
N HIS A 115 19.99 13.76 1.89
CA HIS A 115 19.60 12.99 0.70
C HIS A 115 18.38 13.58 0.00
N LEU A 116 18.56 14.74 -0.65
CA LEU A 116 17.50 15.37 -1.44
C LEU A 116 16.95 14.38 -2.47
N ILE A 117 15.64 14.15 -2.42
CA ILE A 117 14.93 13.40 -3.46
C ILE A 117 14.86 14.28 -4.71
N GLY A 118 15.44 13.77 -5.81
CA GLY A 118 15.36 14.40 -7.13
C GLY A 118 14.16 13.90 -7.94
N ALA A 119 13.91 14.59 -9.06
CA ALA A 119 12.84 14.27 -10.01
C ALA A 119 12.88 12.81 -10.51
N SER A 120 14.07 12.27 -10.76
CA SER A 120 14.25 10.87 -11.21
C SER A 120 13.78 9.84 -10.19
N TRP A 121 14.00 10.10 -8.90
CA TRP A 121 13.54 9.22 -7.83
C TRP A 121 12.02 9.25 -7.69
N ILE A 122 11.41 10.43 -7.77
CA ILE A 122 9.94 10.59 -7.78
C ILE A 122 9.33 9.83 -8.97
N ALA A 123 9.92 10.01 -10.16
CA ALA A 123 9.48 9.32 -11.37
C ALA A 123 9.61 7.79 -11.23
N GLY A 124 10.67 7.31 -10.58
CA GLY A 124 10.84 5.89 -10.24
C GLY A 124 9.73 5.36 -9.33
N ARG A 125 9.35 6.10 -8.29
CA ARG A 125 8.22 5.71 -7.41
C ARG A 125 6.89 5.64 -8.15
N GLN A 126 6.64 6.60 -9.03
CA GLN A 126 5.44 6.58 -9.87
C GLN A 126 5.43 5.37 -10.80
N ARG A 127 6.58 5.04 -11.41
CA ARG A 127 6.72 3.88 -12.29
C ARG A 127 6.40 2.57 -11.55
N LEU A 128 6.90 2.39 -10.33
CA LEU A 128 6.60 1.20 -9.52
C LEU A 128 5.09 1.05 -9.24
N LEU A 129 4.38 2.16 -9.03
CA LEU A 129 2.92 2.15 -8.85
C LEU A 129 2.21 1.79 -10.17
N ASP A 130 2.71 2.27 -11.31
CA ASP A 130 2.15 1.95 -12.63
C ASP A 130 2.41 0.49 -13.03
N GLU A 131 3.57 -0.06 -12.71
CA GLU A 131 3.91 -1.49 -12.91
C GLU A 131 3.01 -2.40 -12.07
N ASP A 132 2.75 -2.06 -10.81
CA ASP A 132 1.81 -2.79 -9.95
C ASP A 132 0.37 -2.76 -10.50
N GLU A 133 -0.09 -1.62 -11.02
CA GLU A 133 -1.40 -1.52 -11.69
C GLU A 133 -1.48 -2.38 -12.96
N ALA A 134 -0.41 -2.39 -13.77
CA ALA A 134 -0.35 -3.16 -15.00
C ALA A 134 -0.30 -4.67 -14.74
N ALA A 135 0.50 -5.12 -13.78
CA ALA A 135 0.56 -6.53 -13.38
C ALA A 135 -0.83 -7.06 -12.99
N HIS A 136 -1.62 -6.25 -12.27
CA HIS A 136 -2.98 -6.64 -11.90
C HIS A 136 -3.97 -6.68 -13.05
N ALA A 137 -3.80 -5.83 -14.07
CA ALA A 137 -4.68 -5.85 -15.25
C ALA A 137 -4.51 -7.16 -16.05
N VAL A 138 -3.30 -7.72 -16.07
CA VAL A 138 -3.00 -9.01 -16.70
C VAL A 138 -3.57 -10.17 -15.89
N GLU A 139 -3.59 -10.09 -14.56
CA GLU A 139 -4.12 -11.13 -13.66
C GLU A 139 -5.66 -11.19 -13.59
N SER A 140 -6.37 -10.28 -14.25
CA SER A 140 -7.83 -10.31 -14.32
C SER A 140 -8.28 -11.42 -15.29
N PRO A 141 -9.15 -12.37 -14.88
CA PRO A 141 -9.45 -13.59 -15.63
C PRO A 141 -10.13 -13.39 -16.99
N SER A 142 -10.46 -12.15 -17.37
CA SER A 142 -11.02 -11.84 -18.69
C SER A 142 -9.98 -11.78 -19.83
N VAL A 143 -8.67 -11.87 -19.56
CA VAL A 143 -7.63 -11.62 -20.59
C VAL A 143 -6.50 -12.65 -20.71
N LEU A 144 -6.39 -13.65 -19.82
CA LEU A 144 -5.31 -14.64 -19.91
C LEU A 144 -5.68 -15.80 -20.83
N SER A 145 -5.25 -15.71 -22.09
CA SER A 145 -5.09 -16.86 -22.95
C SER A 145 -3.98 -17.77 -22.39
N THR A 146 -4.19 -19.08 -22.56
CA THR A 146 -3.40 -20.20 -22.02
C THR A 146 -1.89 -20.18 -22.33
N ALA A 147 -1.39 -19.22 -23.10
CA ALA A 147 0.00 -19.15 -23.56
C ALA A 147 0.99 -18.50 -22.57
N ALA A 148 0.54 -17.70 -21.60
CA ALA A 148 1.43 -17.08 -20.60
C ALA A 148 1.94 -18.07 -19.53
N PHE A 149 1.44 -19.31 -19.54
CA PHE A 149 1.67 -20.31 -18.49
C PHE A 149 3.08 -20.95 -18.48
N MET A 150 3.95 -20.67 -19.46
CA MET A 150 5.21 -21.43 -19.61
C MET A 150 6.52 -20.63 -19.53
N LYS A 151 6.52 -19.35 -19.15
CA LYS A 151 7.78 -18.61 -18.98
C LYS A 151 7.74 -17.62 -17.81
N ALA A 152 8.03 -18.09 -16.60
CA ALA A 152 8.93 -17.43 -15.64
C ALA A 152 8.97 -18.17 -14.29
N ASP A 153 10.14 -18.77 -14.04
CA ASP A 153 10.88 -18.83 -12.77
C ASP A 153 10.23 -19.34 -11.45
N MET A 154 10.97 -20.21 -10.77
CA MET A 154 10.57 -21.06 -9.63
C MET A 154 10.44 -20.32 -8.29
N GLN A 155 10.34 -18.99 -8.28
CA GLN A 155 10.27 -18.18 -7.05
C GLN A 155 9.00 -17.32 -6.95
N LEU A 156 8.08 -17.39 -7.92
CA LEU A 156 6.92 -16.49 -8.04
C LEU A 156 5.56 -17.21 -8.15
N SER A 157 5.38 -18.38 -7.53
CA SER A 157 4.14 -19.16 -7.54
C SER A 157 3.03 -18.61 -6.61
N ILE A 158 2.78 -17.29 -6.61
CA ILE A 158 1.66 -16.64 -5.88
C ILE A 158 0.66 -15.98 -6.85
N GLN A 159 0.64 -16.34 -8.14
CA GLN A 159 -0.08 -15.55 -9.16
C GLN A 159 -1.07 -16.33 -10.05
N VAL A 160 -1.98 -17.10 -9.46
CA VAL A 160 -3.21 -17.53 -10.18
C VAL A 160 -4.43 -17.55 -9.25
N VAL A 161 -4.64 -16.49 -8.45
CA VAL A 161 -5.87 -16.37 -7.65
C VAL A 161 -6.47 -15.00 -7.85
N GLY A 162 -7.64 -14.96 -8.49
CA GLY A 162 -8.41 -13.74 -8.67
C GLY A 162 -8.78 -13.14 -7.32
N LEU A 163 -8.42 -11.88 -7.09
CA LEU A 163 -8.83 -11.15 -5.89
C LEU A 163 -10.34 -10.87 -5.92
N SER A 164 -10.95 -10.68 -4.75
CA SER A 164 -12.34 -10.23 -4.70
C SER A 164 -12.51 -8.81 -5.25
N SER A 165 -13.71 -8.44 -5.68
CA SER A 165 -14.03 -7.08 -6.14
C SER A 165 -13.68 -6.02 -5.09
N LEU A 166 -13.93 -6.31 -3.80
CA LEU A 166 -13.59 -5.45 -2.68
C LEU A 166 -12.08 -5.28 -2.49
N GLN A 167 -11.30 -6.35 -2.64
CA GLN A 167 -9.84 -6.25 -2.56
C GLN A 167 -9.27 -5.43 -3.71
N HIS A 168 -9.82 -5.60 -4.93
CA HIS A 168 -9.47 -4.76 -6.07
C HIS A 168 -9.78 -3.29 -5.80
N ALA A 169 -10.95 -2.99 -5.22
CA ALA A 169 -11.33 -1.64 -4.79
C ALA A 169 -10.28 -1.05 -3.84
N GLY A 170 -9.96 -1.79 -2.78
CA GLY A 170 -9.02 -1.35 -1.74
C GLY A 170 -7.62 -1.09 -2.31
N LEU A 171 -7.11 -1.99 -3.15
CA LEU A 171 -5.80 -1.82 -3.79
C LEU A 171 -5.78 -0.63 -4.73
N PHE A 172 -6.84 -0.44 -5.52
CA PHE A 172 -6.96 0.72 -6.40
C PHE A 172 -6.91 2.03 -5.60
N VAL A 173 -7.74 2.15 -4.55
CA VAL A 173 -7.81 3.35 -3.71
C VAL A 173 -6.48 3.59 -3.00
N THR A 174 -5.85 2.53 -2.47
CA THR A 174 -4.54 2.61 -1.81
C THR A 174 -3.47 3.11 -2.78
N ARG A 175 -3.42 2.57 -4.01
CA ARG A 175 -2.47 3.00 -5.03
C ARG A 175 -2.69 4.46 -5.43
N LEU A 176 -3.95 4.86 -5.60
CA LEU A 176 -4.29 6.24 -5.92
C LEU A 176 -3.88 7.22 -4.82
N TRP A 177 -4.10 6.84 -3.56
CA TRP A 177 -3.63 7.59 -2.40
C TRP A 177 -2.10 7.71 -2.39
N LEU A 178 -1.37 6.60 -2.61
CA LEU A 178 0.10 6.60 -2.68
C LEU A 178 0.64 7.52 -3.79
N ARG A 179 0.01 7.54 -4.98
CA ARG A 179 0.41 8.46 -6.05
C ARG A 179 0.23 9.92 -5.64
N THR A 180 -0.86 10.22 -4.93
CA THR A 180 -1.11 11.57 -4.39
C THR A 180 -0.04 11.95 -3.37
N VAL A 181 0.37 11.01 -2.51
CA VAL A 181 1.44 11.18 -1.52
C VAL A 181 2.81 11.41 -2.19
N VAL A 182 3.14 10.64 -3.24
CA VAL A 182 4.35 10.85 -4.06
C VAL A 182 4.35 12.23 -4.73
N TRP A 183 3.20 12.64 -5.29
CA TRP A 183 3.04 13.95 -5.91
C TRP A 183 3.16 15.09 -4.89
N GLN A 184 2.57 14.95 -3.70
CA GLN A 184 2.71 15.93 -2.61
C GLN A 184 4.17 16.09 -2.17
N LEU A 185 4.93 14.98 -2.15
CA LEU A 185 6.36 15.05 -1.87
C LEU A 185 7.10 15.83 -2.97
N ALA A 186 6.79 15.60 -4.25
CA ALA A 186 7.35 16.38 -5.36
C ALA A 186 7.01 17.88 -5.27
N MET A 187 5.76 18.19 -4.89
CA MET A 187 5.28 19.55 -4.64
C MET A 187 6.07 20.23 -3.53
N SER A 188 6.29 19.54 -2.40
CA SER A 188 7.04 20.06 -1.26
C SER A 188 8.51 20.39 -1.59
N ARG A 189 9.02 19.84 -2.71
CA ARG A 189 10.39 20.05 -3.22
C ARG A 189 10.46 20.94 -4.44
N CYS A 190 9.35 21.58 -4.82
CA CYS A 190 9.27 22.44 -6.01
C CYS A 190 9.71 21.73 -7.29
N LEU A 191 9.53 20.40 -7.37
CA LEU A 191 9.90 19.60 -8.55
C LEU A 191 8.81 19.58 -9.63
N LEU A 192 7.70 20.29 -9.42
CA LEU A 192 6.56 20.24 -10.31
C LEU A 192 6.76 21.12 -11.55
N SER A 193 6.53 20.52 -12.71
CA SER A 193 6.54 21.19 -14.00
C SER A 193 5.13 21.36 -14.56
N SER A 194 4.95 22.42 -15.35
CA SER A 194 3.75 22.62 -16.18
C SER A 194 3.88 21.96 -17.55
N SER A 195 5.04 21.39 -17.88
CA SER A 195 5.26 20.69 -19.14
C SER A 195 4.48 19.37 -19.19
N ASP A 196 3.93 19.03 -20.34
CA ASP A 196 3.30 17.72 -20.56
C ASP A 196 4.33 16.61 -20.90
N THR A 197 5.62 16.97 -21.02
CA THR A 197 6.70 16.01 -21.29
C THR A 197 7.29 15.38 -20.03
N VAL A 198 6.93 15.86 -18.84
CA VAL A 198 7.44 15.28 -17.58
C VAL A 198 6.60 14.07 -17.15
N PRO A 199 7.19 13.12 -16.40
CA PRO A 199 6.43 12.07 -15.73
C PRO A 199 5.23 12.62 -14.97
N GLU A 200 4.11 11.90 -14.99
CA GLU A 200 2.83 12.39 -14.48
C GLU A 200 2.89 12.85 -13.02
N ALA A 201 3.68 12.16 -12.17
CA ALA A 201 3.90 12.52 -10.77
C ALA A 201 4.65 13.85 -10.55
N LEU A 202 5.25 14.42 -11.59
CA LEU A 202 5.89 15.73 -11.58
C LEU A 202 5.01 16.80 -12.25
N SER A 203 3.83 16.43 -12.78
CA SER A 203 2.92 17.40 -13.37
C SER A 203 2.17 18.18 -12.30
N ARG A 204 2.07 19.51 -12.46
CA ARG A 204 1.16 20.33 -11.63
C ARG A 204 -0.31 19.93 -11.79
N ALA A 205 -0.67 19.38 -12.96
CA ALA A 205 -2.03 18.97 -13.27
C ALA A 205 -2.34 17.53 -12.83
N PHE A 206 -1.42 16.84 -12.14
CA PHE A 206 -1.58 15.44 -11.72
C PHE A 206 -2.90 15.15 -10.99
N PRO A 207 -3.33 15.92 -9.97
CA PRO A 207 -4.59 15.63 -9.28
C PRO A 207 -5.81 15.67 -10.21
N ILE A 208 -5.77 16.54 -11.22
CA ILE A 208 -6.87 16.70 -12.17
C ILE A 208 -6.82 15.61 -13.25
N LYS A 209 -5.64 15.39 -13.87
CA LYS A 209 -5.49 14.47 -15.01
C LYS A 209 -5.61 13.00 -14.59
N ARG A 210 -5.03 12.61 -13.45
CA ARG A 210 -5.01 11.22 -12.98
C ARG A 210 -6.11 10.97 -11.96
N VAL A 211 -6.11 11.70 -10.85
CA VAL A 211 -6.94 11.35 -9.68
C VAL A 211 -8.42 11.52 -9.99
N LEU A 212 -8.84 12.68 -10.50
CA LEU A 212 -10.25 12.89 -10.86
C LEU A 212 -10.71 11.92 -11.96
N LYS A 213 -9.88 11.65 -12.97
CA LYS A 213 -10.22 10.72 -14.06
C LYS A 213 -10.38 9.28 -13.55
N GLN A 214 -9.51 8.86 -12.64
CA GLN A 214 -9.57 7.52 -12.02
C GLN A 214 -10.74 7.39 -11.04
N LEU A 215 -11.05 8.42 -10.27
CA LEU A 215 -12.23 8.42 -9.40
C LEU A 215 -13.54 8.43 -10.19
N ARG A 216 -13.62 9.21 -11.28
CA ARG A 216 -14.80 9.19 -12.17
C ARG A 216 -15.08 7.79 -12.71
N ARG A 217 -14.04 7.03 -13.06
CA ARG A 217 -14.21 5.62 -13.51
C ARG A 217 -14.84 4.70 -12.46
N ILE A 218 -14.72 5.00 -11.17
CA ILE A 218 -15.37 4.25 -10.08
C ILE A 218 -16.80 4.75 -9.84
N VAL A 219 -17.04 6.04 -10.03
CA VAL A 219 -18.34 6.66 -9.71
C VAL A 219 -19.31 6.55 -10.89
N GLU A 220 -18.83 6.55 -12.13
CA GLU A 220 -19.67 6.45 -13.32
C GLU A 220 -20.31 5.04 -13.42
N PRO A 221 -21.64 4.95 -13.62
CA PRO A 221 -22.31 3.66 -13.75
C PRO A 221 -21.83 2.93 -15.01
N ARG A 222 -21.17 1.80 -14.81
CA ARG A 222 -21.21 0.68 -15.78
C ARG A 222 -21.88 -0.47 -15.06
N ASP A 223 -22.79 -1.13 -15.76
CA ASP A 223 -23.79 -2.08 -15.24
C ASP A 223 -23.23 -3.33 -14.51
N ALA A 224 -21.91 -3.43 -14.34
CA ALA A 224 -21.22 -4.47 -13.57
C ALA A 224 -20.64 -3.99 -12.21
N MET A 225 -20.84 -2.73 -11.84
CA MET A 225 -20.18 -2.07 -10.68
C MET A 225 -21.19 -1.49 -9.66
N TRP A 226 -22.38 -2.08 -9.54
CA TRP A 226 -23.36 -1.68 -8.53
C TRP A 226 -22.96 -2.16 -7.12
N ASP A 227 -22.36 -3.35 -6.99
CA ASP A 227 -21.88 -3.93 -5.72
C ASP A 227 -20.78 -3.10 -5.02
N MET A 228 -20.03 -2.30 -5.79
CA MET A 228 -18.93 -1.49 -5.26
C MET A 228 -19.42 -0.23 -4.56
N ARG A 229 -20.56 0.33 -4.98
CA ARG A 229 -21.13 1.57 -4.42
C ARG A 229 -21.64 1.35 -2.98
N GLU A 230 -22.32 0.25 -2.71
CA GLU A 230 -22.74 -0.08 -1.33
C GLU A 230 -21.53 -0.33 -0.43
N SER A 231 -20.53 -1.07 -0.93
CA SER A 231 -19.31 -1.37 -0.18
C SER A 231 -18.48 -0.12 0.17
N ILE A 232 -18.39 0.85 -0.75
CA ILE A 232 -17.72 2.13 -0.54
C ILE A 232 -18.55 3.04 0.38
N ALA A 233 -19.88 3.05 0.28
CA ALA A 233 -20.74 3.84 1.16
C ALA A 233 -20.63 3.40 2.63
N LEU A 234 -20.48 2.09 2.87
CA LEU A 234 -20.28 1.52 4.22
C LEU A 234 -18.92 1.91 4.84
N HIS A 235 -17.86 2.03 4.04
CA HIS A 235 -16.50 2.34 4.55
C HIS A 235 -16.07 3.81 4.39
N GLY A 236 -16.71 4.57 3.51
CA GLY A 236 -16.40 5.96 3.16
C GLY A 236 -17.01 7.01 4.09
N SER A 237 -17.58 6.61 5.23
CA SER A 237 -18.25 7.50 6.20
C SER A 237 -17.36 8.63 6.76
N GLY A 238 -16.04 8.57 6.57
CA GLY A 238 -15.11 9.66 6.84
C GLY A 238 -15.04 10.74 5.76
N ILE A 239 -15.38 10.44 4.50
CA ILE A 239 -15.30 11.37 3.36
C ILE A 239 -16.59 12.21 3.26
N CYS A 240 -17.75 11.65 3.60
CA CYS A 240 -19.05 12.34 3.43
C CYS A 240 -19.40 13.34 4.55
N ARG A 241 -18.61 13.46 5.62
CA ARG A 241 -18.94 14.33 6.76
C ARG A 241 -18.44 15.79 6.63
N SER A 242 -17.69 16.16 5.58
CA SER A 242 -17.25 17.55 5.41
C SER A 242 -18.18 18.45 4.58
N CYS A 243 -19.28 17.93 4.02
CA CYS A 243 -20.22 18.72 3.22
C CYS A 243 -21.57 19.04 3.91
N SER A 244 -21.69 18.83 5.22
CA SER A 244 -22.94 19.09 5.97
C SER A 244 -22.83 20.22 7.00
N LYS A 245 -21.80 21.07 6.91
CA LYS A 245 -21.71 22.30 7.71
C LYS A 245 -21.22 23.46 6.86
N SER A 246 -22.13 23.99 6.06
CA SER A 246 -22.16 25.36 5.58
C SER A 246 -23.60 25.82 5.66
#